data_AF-A0A1I2BDV5-F1
#
_entry.id   AF-A0A1I2BDV5-F1
#
_cell.length_a   1.000
_cell.length_b   1.000
_cell.length_c   1.000
_cell.angle_alpha   90.00
_cell.angle_beta   90.00
_cell.angle_gamma   90.00
#
_symmetry.space_group_name_H-M   'P 1'
#
loop_
_entity.id
_entity.type
_entity.pdbx_description
1 polymer ?
#
loop_
_entity_poly.entity_id
_entity_poly.type
_entity_poly.pdbx_seq_one_letter_code
_entity_poly.pdbx_strand_id
1 'polypeptide(L)' 'MGTHKLHSELKTFLLRHRIKLGRDRLHLLLKEHGMLAKKKASKVATTDSNHPHYKYPNKAKDLKPVRINELWPGRRCGQ' A
#
# COMPACT_ATOMS: atom_id res chain seq x y z
N MET A 1 13.08 5.94 -12.69
CA MET A 1 13.79 5.54 -13.93
C MET A 1 14.00 4.04 -13.90
N GLY A 2 13.72 3.32 -14.99
CA GLY A 2 13.89 1.86 -15.08
C GLY A 2 15.24 1.46 -15.70
N THR A 3 15.67 0.22 -15.47
CA THR A 3 16.92 -0.34 -16.00
C THR A 3 17.04 -0.28 -17.52
N HIS A 4 15.92 -0.30 -18.24
CA HIS A 4 15.92 -0.17 -19.71
C HIS A 4 16.42 1.20 -20.21
N LYS A 5 15.96 2.30 -19.59
CA LYS A 5 16.43 3.65 -19.98
C LYS A 5 17.92 3.82 -19.66
N LEU A 6 18.33 3.33 -18.49
CA LEU A 6 19.72 3.36 -18.02
C LEU A 6 20.64 2.55 -18.96
N HIS A 7 20.19 1.38 -19.42
CA HIS A 7 20.92 0.58 -20.41
C HIS A 7 21.10 1.31 -21.75
N SER A 8 20.08 2.03 -22.20
CA SER A 8 20.14 2.79 -23.45
C SER A 8 21.16 3.92 -23.40
N GLU A 9 21.21 4.68 -22.29
CA GLU A 9 22.18 5.74 -22.09
C GLU A 9 23.61 5.21 -21.90
N LEU A 10 23.78 4.11 -21.17
CA LEU A 10 25.08 3.45 -20.98
C LEU A 10 25.58 2.73 -22.22
N LYS A 11 24.75 2.48 -23.23
CA LYS A 11 25.14 1.73 -24.44
C LYS A 11 26.34 2.37 -25.13
N THR A 12 26.38 3.69 -25.22
CA THR A 12 27.49 4.45 -25.82
C THR A 12 28.79 4.28 -25.03
N PHE A 13 28.72 4.31 -23.71
CA PHE A 13 29.85 4.07 -22.80
C PHE A 13 30.36 2.63 -22.92
N LEU A 14 29.45 1.64 -22.87
CA LEU A 14 29.79 0.21 -22.97
C LEU A 14 30.46 -0.14 -24.30
N LEU A 15 30.00 0.46 -25.40
CA LEU A 15 30.63 0.33 -26.73
C LEU A 15 32.06 0.88 -26.74
N ARG A 16 32.27 2.07 -26.17
CA ARG A 16 33.59 2.72 -26.08
C ARG A 16 34.59 1.86 -25.31
N HIS A 17 34.14 1.23 -24.22
CA HIS A 17 34.98 0.36 -23.38
C HIS A 17 35.03 -1.10 -23.84
N ARG A 18 34.38 -1.46 -24.97
CA ARG A 18 34.26 -2.85 -25.48
C ARG A 18 33.68 -3.84 -24.46
N ILE A 19 32.82 -3.38 -23.57
CA ILE A 19 32.18 -4.22 -22.55
C ILE A 19 30.88 -4.79 -23.11
N LYS A 20 30.82 -6.12 -23.29
CA LYS A 20 29.59 -6.83 -23.67
C LYS A 20 28.69 -7.00 -22.43
N LEU A 21 27.89 -5.99 -22.14
CA LEU A 21 26.91 -6.01 -21.03
C LEU A 21 25.47 -5.95 -21.57
N GLY A 22 24.75 -7.05 -21.40
CA GLY A 22 23.31 -7.14 -21.71
C GLY A 22 22.44 -6.50 -20.64
N ARG A 23 21.16 -6.27 -20.97
CA ARG A 23 20.15 -5.69 -20.07
C ARG A 23 20.01 -6.46 -18.76
N ASP A 24 19.92 -7.77 -18.84
CA ASP A 24 19.65 -8.61 -17.67
C ASP A 24 20.87 -8.67 -16.74
N ARG A 25 22.08 -8.66 -17.31
CA ARG A 25 23.33 -8.62 -16.56
C ARG A 25 23.54 -7.27 -15.88
N LEU A 26 23.19 -6.16 -16.54
CA LEU A 26 23.14 -4.83 -15.92
C LEU A 26 22.15 -4.80 -14.75
N HIS A 27 20.98 -5.42 -14.90
CA HIS A 27 19.97 -5.46 -13.85
C HIS A 27 20.42 -6.25 -12.62
N LEU A 28 21.10 -7.39 -12.82
CA LEU A 28 21.71 -8.17 -11.74
C LEU A 28 22.79 -7.37 -11.01
N LEU A 29 23.68 -6.70 -11.74
CA LEU A 29 24.76 -5.90 -11.16
C LEU A 29 24.20 -4.72 -10.32
N LEU A 30 23.20 -4.02 -10.83
CA LEU A 30 22.49 -2.96 -10.08
C LEU A 30 21.78 -3.50 -8.83
N LYS A 31 21.35 -4.76 -8.85
CA LYS A 31 20.71 -5.45 -7.71
C LYS A 31 21.73 -5.84 -6.65
N GLU A 32 22.87 -6.40 -7.05
CA GLU A 32 23.97 -6.75 -6.14
C GLU A 32 24.51 -5.52 -5.42
N HIS A 33 24.66 -4.40 -6.14
CA HIS A 33 25.11 -3.14 -5.55
C HIS A 33 24.01 -2.32 -4.87
N GLY A 34 22.76 -2.82 -4.80
CA GLY A 34 21.66 -2.13 -4.11
C GLY A 34 21.23 -0.79 -4.73
N MET A 35 21.59 -0.53 -5.99
CA MET A 35 21.28 0.71 -6.73
C MET A 35 19.87 0.73 -7.33
N LEU A 36 19.13 -0.38 -7.26
CA LEU A 36 17.72 -0.40 -7.60
C LEU A 36 16.93 0.42 -6.56
N ALA A 37 16.09 1.32 -7.05
CA ALA A 37 15.18 2.08 -6.20
C ALA A 37 14.35 1.12 -5.35
N LYS A 38 14.66 1.05 -4.05
CA LYS A 38 13.89 0.27 -3.09
C LYS A 38 12.48 0.87 -3.05
N LYS A 39 11.45 0.02 -3.15
CA LYS A 39 10.09 0.47 -2.86
C LYS A 39 10.10 1.06 -1.45
N LYS A 40 9.78 2.35 -1.31
CA LYS A 40 9.50 2.94 0.00
C LYS A 40 8.38 2.10 0.62
N ALA A 41 8.56 1.68 1.88
CA ALA A 41 7.50 0.99 2.59
C ALA A 41 6.29 1.92 2.63
N SER A 42 5.26 1.63 1.83
CA SER A 42 4.03 2.40 1.84
C SER A 42 3.20 1.97 3.04
N LYS A 43 3.55 2.47 4.22
CA LYS A 43 2.63 2.56 5.36
C LYS A 43 2.99 3.79 6.17
N VAL A 44 2.53 4.95 5.73
CA VAL A 44 2.09 5.95 6.70
C VAL A 44 0.62 5.62 6.91
N ALA A 45 0.34 4.85 7.96
CA ALA A 45 -1.03 4.61 8.40
C ALA A 45 -1.55 5.92 9.00
N THR A 46 -1.97 6.86 8.16
CA THR A 46 -2.65 8.07 8.64
C THR A 46 -4.10 7.68 8.90
N THR A 47 -4.32 7.27 10.14
CA THR A 47 -5.56 7.03 10.89
C THR A 47 -5.36 5.68 11.56
N ASP A 48 -4.83 5.74 12.79
CA ASP A 48 -4.92 4.63 13.71
C ASP A 48 -6.39 4.49 14.13
N SER A 49 -7.20 3.89 13.25
CA SER A 49 -8.59 3.57 13.54
C SER A 49 -8.71 2.33 14.44
N ASN A 50 -7.60 1.84 15.03
CA ASN A 50 -7.61 0.76 16.01
C ASN A 50 -8.01 1.27 17.40
N HIS A 51 -9.01 2.15 17.45
CA HIS A 51 -9.70 2.46 18.69
C HIS A 51 -10.67 1.31 18.99
N PRO A 52 -10.56 0.61 20.14
CA PRO A 52 -11.56 -0.35 20.55
C PRO A 52 -12.88 0.39 20.77
N HIS A 53 -13.77 0.37 19.77
CA HIS A 53 -15.09 0.96 19.91
C HIS A 53 -15.91 0.07 20.84
N TYR A 54 -16.28 0.58 22.01
CA TYR A 54 -17.20 -0.12 22.91
C TYR A 54 -18.54 -0.32 22.18
N LYS A 55 -18.88 -1.59 21.91
CA LYS A 55 -20.20 -1.95 21.39
C LYS A 55 -21.22 -1.77 22.51
N TYR A 56 -21.96 -0.68 22.49
CA TYR A 56 -23.07 -0.49 23.41
C TYR A 56 -24.15 -1.56 23.12
N PRO A 57 -24.62 -2.30 24.14
CA PRO A 57 -25.73 -3.22 23.95
C PRO A 57 -26.96 -2.43 23.46
N ASN A 58 -27.71 -3.05 22.55
CA ASN A 58 -28.87 -2.43 21.92
C ASN A 58 -29.95 -2.13 22.98
N LYS A 59 -30.05 -0.86 23.39
CA LYS A 59 -31.03 -0.35 24.37
C LYS A 59 -32.48 -0.48 23.92
N ALA A 60 -32.72 -0.78 22.65
CA ALA A 60 -34.06 -0.96 22.08
C ALA A 60 -34.66 -2.35 22.34
N LYS A 61 -33.88 -3.33 22.84
CA LYS A 61 -34.37 -4.71 23.02
C LYS A 61 -35.41 -4.85 24.13
N ASP A 62 -35.35 -4.01 25.15
CA ASP A 62 -36.25 -4.08 26.32
C ASP A 62 -37.40 -3.05 26.28
N LEU A 63 -37.45 -2.20 25.25
CA LEU A 63 -38.47 -1.17 25.10
C LEU A 63 -39.57 -1.64 24.15
N LYS A 64 -40.80 -1.80 24.65
CA LYS A 64 -42.00 -1.97 23.81
C LYS A 64 -42.49 -0.58 23.40
N PRO A 65 -42.37 -0.17 22.12
CA PRO A 65 -42.90 1.11 21.69
C PRO A 65 -44.43 1.08 21.77
N VAL A 66 -45.02 2.10 22.39
CA VAL A 66 -46.48 2.26 22.55
C VAL A 66 -47.03 3.17 21.45
N ARG A 67 -46.19 4.01 20.82
CA ARG A 67 -46.55 4.87 19.69
C ARG A 67 -45.56 4.78 18.53
N ILE A 68 -46.05 5.12 17.34
CA ILE A 68 -45.25 5.24 16.12
C ILE A 68 -44.21 6.37 16.33
N ASN A 69 -42.96 6.13 15.94
CA ASN A 69 -41.81 7.05 16.02
C ASN A 69 -41.09 7.18 17.38
N GLU A 70 -41.39 6.34 18.38
CA GLU A 70 -40.68 6.34 19.68
C GLU A 70 -39.26 5.71 19.62
N LEU A 71 -38.97 4.93 18.57
CA LEU A 71 -37.69 4.23 18.43
C LEU A 71 -37.02 4.52 17.10
N TRP A 72 -35.79 5.05 17.14
CA TRP A 72 -34.91 5.15 15.98
C TRP A 72 -33.87 4.01 16.04
N PRO A 73 -33.96 2.96 15.19
CA PRO A 73 -32.95 1.91 15.17
C PRO A 73 -31.64 2.47 14.61
N GLY A 74 -30.69 2.76 15.49
CA GLY A 74 -29.31 3.09 15.12
C GLY A 74 -28.73 1.97 14.25
N ARG A 75 -28.08 2.35 13.14
CA ARG A 75 -27.58 1.38 12.16
C ARG A 75 -26.57 0.42 12.79
N ARG A 76 -26.80 -0.88 12.60
CA ARG A 76 -25.78 -1.91 12.84
C ARG A 76 -24.61 -1.65 11.91
N CYS A 77 -23.41 -1.43 12.45
CA CYS A 77 -22.19 -1.61 11.66
C CYS A 77 -21.93 -3.12 11.62
N GLY A 78 -22.06 -3.70 10.43
CA GLY A 78 -21.94 -5.14 10.18
C GLY A 78 -20.53 -5.67 10.46
N GLN A 79 -20.49 -6.96 10.78
CA GLN A 79 -19.30 -7.80 10.99
C GLN A 79 -18.42 -7.86 9.75
#